data_AF-A0A158D0M2-F1
#
_entry.id   AF-A0A158D0M2-F1
#
_cell.length_a   1.000
_cell.length_b   1.000
_cell.length_c   1.000
_cell.angle_alpha   90.00
_cell.angle_beta   90.00
_cell.angle_gamma   90.00
#
_symmetry.space_group_name_H-M   'P 1'
#
loop_
_entity.id
_entity.type
_entity.pdbx_description
1 polymer ?
#
loop_
_entity_poly.entity_id
_entity_poly.type
_entity_poly.pdbx_seq_one_letter_code
_entity_poly.pdbx_strand_id
1 'polypeptide(L)'
;MEFDLEGQRVRAWVWVSVFKDGDEVEVVAERGATEWQAFGVRRINDGIVALHPHCSRGRYAHYKKSAKLFFKVMAIFFTAFYAMGLVVCLFQSLTWSEWKGLLPIFLGGTLISMGIYGVIAYRIASKFMGFVRLAEGIFEGFGWKDVRNIDLPAMTMKSKQPGEPGPLGILYFRYNEVSGDRR
;
A
#
# COMPACT_ATOMS: atom_id res chain seq x y z
N MET A 1 -10.04 20.72 2.04
CA MET A 1 -11.12 21.10 2.97
C MET A 1 -10.56 22.17 3.88
N GLU A 2 -11.35 23.17 4.26
CA GLU A 2 -10.97 24.23 5.18
C GLU A 2 -11.92 24.17 6.37
N PHE A 3 -11.37 24.27 7.59
CA PHE A 3 -12.15 24.29 8.82
C PHE A 3 -11.39 25.08 9.88
N ASP A 4 -12.12 25.48 10.93
CA ASP A 4 -11.55 26.11 12.10
C ASP A 4 -11.38 25.06 13.20
N LEU A 5 -10.18 24.99 13.78
CA LEU A 5 -9.87 24.13 14.91
C LEU A 5 -9.25 25.00 15.99
N GLU A 6 -9.92 25.10 17.14
CA GLU A 6 -9.46 25.90 18.29
C GLU A 6 -9.16 27.38 17.95
N GLY A 7 -9.94 27.99 17.05
CA GLY A 7 -9.74 29.39 16.63
C GLY A 7 -8.64 29.56 15.59
N GLN A 8 -8.10 28.47 15.05
CA GLN A 8 -7.07 28.48 14.02
C GLN A 8 -7.63 27.92 12.71
N ARG A 9 -7.44 28.66 11.62
CA ARG A 9 -7.79 28.20 10.28
C ARG A 9 -6.84 27.11 9.82
N VAL A 10 -7.39 25.94 9.52
CA VAL A 10 -6.66 24.76 9.04
C VAL A 10 -7.17 24.39 7.66
N ARG A 11 -6.23 24.21 6.73
CA ARG A 11 -6.50 23.70 5.39
C ARG A 11 -5.98 22.29 5.25
N ALA A 12 -6.89 21.33 5.18
CA ALA A 12 -6.58 19.92 5.01
C ALA A 12 -6.53 19.50 3.55
N TRP A 13 -5.40 18.91 3.15
CA TRP A 13 -5.18 18.27 1.85
C TRP A 13 -5.45 16.77 1.93
N VAL A 14 -6.71 16.42 2.17
CA VAL A 14 -7.17 15.01 2.23
C VAL A 14 -7.90 14.60 0.95
N TRP A 15 -7.83 13.32 0.60
CA TRP A 15 -8.43 12.82 -0.64
C TRP A 15 -9.96 12.94 -0.68
N VAL A 16 -10.62 12.66 0.43
CA VAL A 16 -12.08 12.83 0.59
C VAL A 16 -12.37 13.26 2.02
N SER A 17 -13.33 14.15 2.20
CA SER A 17 -13.84 14.49 3.53
C SER A 17 -15.07 13.66 3.86
N VAL A 18 -15.05 13.04 5.03
CA VAL A 18 -16.19 12.32 5.63
C VAL A 18 -16.54 12.86 7.02
N PHE A 19 -15.93 13.97 7.40
CA PHE A 19 -16.12 14.64 8.70
C PHE A 19 -17.23 15.67 8.61
N LYS A 20 -17.93 15.86 9.72
CA LYS A 20 -19.02 16.83 9.86
C LYS A 20 -18.71 17.79 11.00
N ASP A 21 -19.37 18.94 10.98
CA ASP A 21 -19.28 19.90 12.08
C ASP A 21 -19.75 19.26 13.39
N GLY A 22 -18.95 19.43 14.44
CA GLY A 22 -19.15 18.78 15.74
C GLY A 22 -18.43 17.43 15.92
N ASP A 23 -17.76 16.90 14.90
CA ASP A 23 -16.88 15.74 15.06
C ASP A 23 -15.62 16.14 15.85
N GLU A 24 -15.31 15.40 16.92
CA GLU A 24 -14.04 15.52 17.62
C GLU A 24 -12.93 14.87 16.80
N VAL A 25 -11.99 15.70 16.32
CA VAL A 25 -10.92 15.30 15.42
C VAL A 25 -9.55 15.69 15.95
N GLU A 26 -8.58 14.83 15.70
CA GLU A 26 -7.16 15.07 15.83
C GLU A 26 -6.56 15.32 14.44
N VAL A 27 -5.67 16.30 14.33
CA VAL A 27 -5.10 16.72 13.05
C VAL A 27 -3.57 16.73 13.12
N VAL A 28 -2.93 16.24 12.06
CA VAL A 28 -1.48 16.42 11.87
C VAL A 28 -1.28 17.44 10.79
N ALA A 29 -0.74 18.59 11.19
CA ALA A 29 -0.55 19.74 10.34
C ALA A 29 0.85 20.33 10.45
N GLU A 30 1.31 20.92 9.36
CA GLU A 30 2.52 21.73 9.29
C GLU A 30 2.14 23.21 9.21
N ARG A 31 2.93 24.07 9.86
CA ARG A 31 2.70 25.52 9.81
C ARG A 31 3.16 26.06 8.46
N GLY A 32 2.20 26.46 7.62
CA GLY A 32 2.47 27.16 6.37
C GLY A 32 2.77 28.65 6.58
N ALA A 33 2.97 29.37 5.48
CA ALA A 33 3.29 30.81 5.51
C ALA A 33 2.15 31.67 6.09
N THR A 34 0.89 31.28 5.86
CA THR A 34 -0.30 32.05 6.25
C THR A 34 -1.34 31.21 7.01
N GLU A 35 -1.41 29.91 6.73
CA GLU A 35 -2.40 28.98 7.27
C GLU A 35 -1.74 27.65 7.67
N TRP A 36 -2.39 26.90 8.57
CA TRP A 36 -1.96 25.55 8.88
C TRP A 36 -2.36 24.59 7.76
N GLN A 37 -1.44 23.74 7.33
CA GLN A 37 -1.69 22.74 6.31
C GLN A 37 -1.77 21.36 6.93
N ALA A 38 -2.96 20.79 7.00
CA ALA A 38 -3.17 19.45 7.54
C ALA A 38 -3.00 18.38 6.45
N PHE A 39 -2.23 17.34 6.79
CA PHE A 39 -1.99 16.18 5.92
C PHE A 39 -2.73 14.92 6.40
N GLY A 40 -3.17 14.91 7.65
CA GLY A 40 -4.01 13.86 8.21
C GLY A 40 -5.06 14.43 9.17
N VAL A 41 -6.27 13.89 9.08
CA VAL A 41 -7.38 14.21 9.99
C VAL A 41 -7.96 12.88 10.48
N ARG A 42 -8.09 12.72 11.80
CA ARG A 42 -8.58 11.50 12.45
C ARG A 42 -9.73 11.84 13.38
N ARG A 43 -10.87 11.18 13.24
CA ARG A 43 -11.98 11.27 14.18
C ARG A 43 -11.77 10.29 15.34
N ILE A 44 -11.88 10.79 16.57
CA ILE A 44 -11.53 10.02 17.78
C ILE A 44 -12.56 8.91 18.04
N ASN A 45 -13.85 9.21 17.88
CA ASN A 45 -14.96 8.32 18.23
C ASN A 45 -14.93 6.95 17.54
N ASP A 46 -14.58 6.91 16.25
CA ASP A 46 -14.62 5.69 15.44
C ASP A 46 -13.28 5.34 14.76
N GLY A 47 -12.24 6.14 15.03
CA GLY A 47 -10.90 5.99 14.49
C GLY A 47 -10.82 6.17 12.97
N ILE A 48 -11.80 6.81 12.34
CA ILE A 48 -11.75 7.09 10.91
C ILE A 48 -10.69 8.16 10.65
N VAL A 49 -9.78 7.87 9.73
CA VAL A 49 -8.69 8.74 9.33
C VAL A 49 -8.73 9.01 7.83
N ALA A 50 -8.70 10.29 7.46
CA ALA A 50 -8.50 10.74 6.10
C ALA A 50 -7.09 11.33 5.97
N LEU A 51 -6.40 10.95 4.91
CA LEU A 51 -4.99 11.28 4.72
C LEU A 51 -4.79 11.93 3.36
N HIS A 52 -3.64 12.59 3.24
CA HIS A 52 -3.16 13.05 1.95
C HIS A 52 -3.08 11.90 0.94
N PRO A 53 -3.38 12.16 -0.35
CA PRO A 53 -3.09 11.27 -1.46
C PRO A 53 -1.90 10.33 -1.27
N HIS A 54 -2.15 9.03 -1.48
CA HIS A 54 -1.17 7.95 -1.44
C HIS A 54 -0.46 7.73 -0.08
N CYS A 55 -0.74 8.53 0.95
CA CYS A 55 -0.09 8.43 2.27
C CYS A 55 -0.77 7.39 3.17
N SER A 56 -0.93 6.16 2.68
CA SER A 56 -1.75 5.13 3.33
C SER A 56 -0.94 4.01 4.01
N ARG A 57 0.39 3.98 3.83
CA ARG A 57 1.24 2.86 4.27
C ARG A 57 2.63 3.35 4.68
N GLY A 58 3.18 2.70 5.70
CA GLY A 58 4.60 2.80 6.04
C GLY A 58 5.50 2.04 5.07
N ARG A 59 6.81 2.26 5.16
CA ARG A 59 7.80 1.77 4.18
C ARG A 59 7.89 0.27 4.09
N TYR A 60 7.84 -0.45 5.22
CA TYR A 60 7.92 -1.90 5.22
C TYR A 60 6.63 -2.51 4.69
N ALA A 61 5.48 -1.95 5.06
CA ALA A 61 4.19 -2.34 4.48
C ALA A 61 4.17 -2.14 2.96
N HIS A 62 4.64 -0.98 2.47
CA HIS A 62 4.71 -0.65 1.06
C HIS A 62 5.59 -1.64 0.28
N TYR A 63 6.86 -1.81 0.67
CA TYR A 63 7.77 -2.73 -0.02
C TYR A 63 7.30 -4.19 0.07
N LYS A 64 6.77 -4.63 1.22
CA LYS A 64 6.22 -5.99 1.36
C LYS A 64 5.06 -6.23 0.41
N LYS A 65 4.16 -5.26 0.25
CA LYS A 65 3.04 -5.35 -0.70
C LYS A 65 3.51 -5.33 -2.14
N SER A 66 4.43 -4.44 -2.49
CA SER A 66 5.03 -4.38 -3.84
C SER A 66 5.74 -5.68 -4.20
N ALA A 67 6.55 -6.23 -3.30
CA ALA A 67 7.23 -7.51 -3.50
C ALA A 67 6.23 -8.67 -3.65
N LYS A 68 5.22 -8.74 -2.78
CA LYS A 68 4.20 -9.80 -2.87
C LYS A 68 3.41 -9.72 -4.18
N LEU A 69 3.08 -8.52 -4.65
CA LEU A 69 2.44 -8.32 -5.95
C LEU A 69 3.35 -8.74 -7.10
N PHE A 70 4.62 -8.33 -7.07
CA PHE A 70 5.63 -8.72 -8.06
C PHE A 70 5.74 -10.25 -8.17
N PHE A 71 5.96 -10.95 -7.05
CA PHE A 71 6.06 -12.41 -7.07
C PHE A 71 4.77 -13.08 -7.52
N LYS A 72 3.59 -12.55 -7.17
CA LYS A 72 2.30 -13.08 -7.64
C LYS A 72 2.16 -12.97 -9.16
N VAL A 73 2.48 -11.80 -9.73
CA VAL A 73 2.40 -11.56 -11.18
C VAL A 73 3.42 -12.43 -11.92
N MET A 74 4.66 -12.48 -11.44
CA MET A 74 5.71 -13.34 -12.02
C MET A 74 5.32 -14.81 -11.93
N ALA A 75 4.80 -15.28 -10.80
CA ALA A 75 4.36 -16.66 -10.64
C ALA A 75 3.25 -17.03 -11.65
N ILE A 76 2.25 -16.18 -11.84
CA ILE A 76 1.19 -16.40 -12.84
C ILE A 76 1.78 -16.46 -14.25
N PHE A 77 2.61 -15.48 -14.60
CA PHE A 77 3.24 -15.40 -15.91
C PHE A 77 4.10 -16.63 -16.22
N PHE A 78 5.00 -17.00 -15.32
CA PHE A 78 5.87 -18.16 -15.52
C PHE A 78 5.10 -19.47 -15.48
N THR A 79 4.07 -19.61 -14.65
CA THR A 79 3.21 -20.81 -14.67
C THR A 79 2.55 -20.99 -16.03
N ALA A 80 1.99 -19.92 -16.61
CA ALA A 80 1.42 -19.97 -17.96
C ALA A 80 2.48 -20.27 -19.04
N PHE A 81 3.64 -19.64 -18.93
CA PHE A 81 4.76 -19.83 -19.86
C PHE A 81 5.29 -21.28 -19.83
N TYR A 82 5.50 -21.86 -18.65
CA TYR A 82 5.93 -23.25 -18.51
C TYR A 82 4.83 -24.23 -18.93
N ALA A 83 3.56 -23.94 -18.64
CA ALA A 83 2.45 -24.77 -19.12
C ALA A 83 2.40 -24.80 -20.66
N MET A 84 2.58 -23.66 -21.32
CA MET A 84 2.69 -23.59 -22.78
C MET A 84 3.92 -24.37 -23.29
N GLY A 85 5.07 -24.23 -22.62
CA GLY A 85 6.27 -25.01 -22.94
C GLY A 85 6.04 -26.51 -22.85
N LEU A 86 5.34 -26.99 -21.82
CA LEU A 86 4.96 -28.40 -21.67
C LEU A 86 4.03 -28.86 -22.80
N VAL A 87 3.04 -28.04 -23.18
CA VAL A 87 2.14 -28.36 -24.31
C VAL A 87 2.92 -28.54 -25.60
N VAL A 88 3.84 -27.61 -25.92
CA VAL A 88 4.71 -27.74 -27.11
C VAL A 88 5.56 -29.01 -27.04
N CYS A 89 6.08 -29.34 -25.85
CA CYS A 89 6.86 -30.57 -25.67
C CYS A 89 6.04 -31.84 -26.00
N LEU A 90 4.77 -31.87 -25.60
CA LEU A 90 3.87 -32.98 -25.90
C LEU A 90 3.56 -33.09 -27.39
N PHE A 91 3.30 -31.96 -28.07
CA PHE A 91 2.99 -31.96 -29.51
C PHE A 91 4.19 -32.30 -30.40
N GLN A 92 5.40 -31.94 -29.97
CA GLN A 92 6.62 -32.23 -30.74
C GLN A 92 7.27 -33.57 -30.37
N SER A 93 6.70 -34.34 -29.45
CA SER A 93 7.22 -35.63 -29.00
C SER A 93 8.70 -35.60 -28.60
N LEU A 94 9.13 -34.52 -27.92
CA LEU A 94 10.53 -34.37 -27.52
C LEU A 94 10.98 -35.52 -26.61
N THR A 95 12.18 -36.00 -26.86
CA THR A 95 12.83 -37.01 -26.03
C THR A 95 13.27 -36.44 -24.69
N TRP A 96 13.43 -37.32 -23.68
CA TRP A 96 13.88 -36.93 -22.34
C TRP A 96 15.25 -36.24 -22.33
N SER A 97 16.15 -36.61 -23.24
CA SER A 97 17.46 -35.96 -23.41
C SER A 97 17.35 -34.52 -23.91
N GLU A 98 16.46 -34.26 -24.88
CA GLU A 98 16.25 -32.92 -25.43
C GLU A 98 15.61 -32.01 -24.38
N TRP A 99 14.65 -32.52 -23.62
CA TRP A 99 13.99 -31.77 -22.55
C TRP A 99 14.97 -31.33 -21.45
N LYS A 100 15.88 -32.22 -21.03
CA LYS A 100 16.95 -31.87 -20.08
C LYS A 100 17.90 -30.80 -20.62
N GLY A 101 18.17 -30.79 -21.93
CA GLY A 101 18.99 -29.77 -22.57
C GLY A 101 18.34 -28.39 -22.58
N LEU A 102 17.00 -28.33 -22.70
CA LEU A 102 16.25 -27.08 -22.71
C LEU A 102 16.02 -26.51 -21.30
N LEU A 103 15.88 -27.37 -20.29
CA LEU A 103 15.61 -26.97 -18.90
C LEU A 103 16.56 -25.86 -18.37
N PRO A 104 17.90 -25.95 -18.49
CA PRO A 104 18.79 -24.90 -18.01
C PRO A 104 18.60 -23.57 -18.75
N ILE A 105 18.25 -23.59 -20.04
CA ILE A 105 17.97 -22.38 -20.84
C ILE A 105 16.71 -21.70 -20.30
N PHE A 106 15.66 -22.48 -20.07
CA PHE A 106 14.41 -21.96 -19.49
C PHE A 106 14.59 -21.42 -18.08
N LEU A 107 15.32 -22.12 -17.22
CA LEU A 107 15.61 -21.65 -15.86
C LEU A 107 16.49 -20.40 -15.87
N GLY A 108 17.54 -20.38 -16.69
CA GLY A 108 18.42 -19.23 -16.87
C GLY A 108 17.65 -18.00 -17.37
N GLY A 109 16.79 -18.17 -18.38
CA GLY A 109 15.92 -17.12 -18.89
C GLY A 109 14.95 -16.59 -17.84
N THR A 110 14.34 -17.46 -17.04
CA THR A 110 13.49 -17.07 -15.91
C THR A 110 14.25 -16.28 -14.85
N LEU A 111 15.46 -16.69 -14.48
CA LEU A 111 16.26 -15.97 -13.49
C LEU A 111 16.67 -14.58 -13.98
N ILE A 112 17.12 -14.47 -15.24
CA ILE A 112 17.52 -13.19 -15.84
C ILE A 112 16.31 -12.26 -15.92
N SER A 113 15.18 -12.74 -16.43
CA SER A 113 13.95 -11.94 -16.54
C SER A 113 13.40 -11.54 -15.17
N MET A 114 13.42 -12.42 -14.17
CA MET A 114 13.09 -12.06 -12.79
C MET A 114 14.00 -10.96 -12.25
N GLY A 115 15.30 -11.00 -12.55
CA GLY A 115 16.24 -9.94 -12.17
C GLY A 115 15.87 -8.59 -12.81
N ILE A 116 15.64 -8.57 -14.12
CA ILE A 116 15.28 -7.36 -14.87
C ILE A 116 13.96 -6.77 -14.35
N TYR A 117 12.89 -7.57 -14.32
CA TYR A 117 11.58 -7.12 -13.87
C TYR A 117 11.59 -6.77 -12.38
N GLY A 118 12.39 -7.45 -11.57
CA GLY A 118 12.59 -7.14 -10.16
C GLY A 118 13.20 -5.74 -9.95
N VAL A 119 14.22 -5.39 -10.72
CA VAL A 119 14.82 -4.04 -10.68
C VAL A 119 13.79 -2.98 -11.10
N ILE A 120 13.02 -3.23 -12.15
CA ILE A 120 11.97 -2.32 -12.60
C ILE A 120 10.90 -2.15 -11.52
N ALA A 121 10.40 -3.24 -10.95
CA ALA A 121 9.40 -3.22 -9.88
C ALA A 121 9.90 -2.46 -8.65
N TYR A 122 11.16 -2.68 -8.26
CA TYR A 122 11.81 -1.96 -7.16
C TYR A 122 11.92 -0.46 -7.44
N ARG A 123 12.30 -0.05 -8.66
CA ARG A 123 12.36 1.37 -9.03
C ARG A 123 11.00 2.04 -8.99
N ILE A 124 9.97 1.37 -9.51
CA ILE A 124 8.59 1.86 -9.44
C ILE A 124 8.15 2.02 -7.99
N ALA A 125 8.35 1.00 -7.14
CA ALA A 125 8.03 1.07 -5.72
C ALA A 125 8.76 2.22 -5.02
N SER A 126 10.03 2.44 -5.36
CA SER A 126 10.88 3.48 -4.78
C SER A 126 10.44 4.90 -5.16
N LYS A 127 9.79 5.08 -6.33
CA LYS A 127 9.24 6.39 -6.75
C LYS A 127 8.18 6.92 -5.78
N PHE A 128 7.46 6.04 -5.09
CA PHE A 128 6.43 6.42 -4.13
C PHE A 128 6.98 6.74 -2.73
N MET A 129 8.30 6.64 -2.52
CA MET A 129 8.89 6.81 -1.18
C MET A 129 8.70 8.20 -0.57
N GLY A 130 8.50 9.24 -1.39
CA GLY A 130 8.12 10.57 -0.88
C GLY A 130 6.82 10.53 -0.10
N PHE A 131 5.77 9.94 -0.68
CA PHE A 131 4.46 9.78 -0.02
C PHE A 131 4.52 8.83 1.17
N VAL A 132 5.32 7.77 1.08
CA VAL A 132 5.49 6.81 2.18
C VAL A 132 6.14 7.48 3.40
N ARG A 133 7.18 8.29 3.20
CA ARG A 133 7.83 9.03 4.30
C ARG A 133 6.89 10.08 4.89
N LEU A 134 6.11 10.75 4.05
CA LEU A 134 5.08 11.66 4.53
C LEU A 134 4.02 10.91 5.36
N ALA A 135 3.58 9.73 4.92
CA ALA A 135 2.68 8.89 5.69
C ALA A 135 3.26 8.50 7.06
N GLU A 136 4.54 8.09 7.11
CA GLU A 136 5.23 7.81 8.37
C GLU A 136 5.25 9.03 9.29
N GLY A 137 5.57 10.22 8.76
CA GLY A 137 5.54 11.46 9.54
C GLY A 137 4.14 11.82 10.05
N ILE A 138 3.08 11.57 9.26
CA ILE A 138 1.70 11.74 9.72
C ILE A 138 1.37 10.74 10.85
N PHE A 139 1.78 9.48 10.70
CA PHE A 139 1.53 8.45 11.72
C PHE A 139 2.28 8.76 13.02
N GLU A 140 3.52 9.24 12.92
CA GLU A 140 4.31 9.72 14.06
C GLU A 140 3.66 10.96 14.70
N GLY A 141 3.13 11.87 13.89
CA GLY A 141 2.38 13.04 14.36
C GLY A 141 1.12 12.68 15.15
N PHE A 142 0.44 11.59 14.79
CA PHE A 142 -0.65 11.01 15.58
C PHE A 142 -0.19 10.19 16.80
N GLY A 143 1.13 10.09 17.04
CA GLY A 143 1.70 9.31 18.14
C GLY A 143 1.64 7.79 17.95
N TRP A 144 1.35 7.29 16.75
CA TRP A 144 1.22 5.85 16.51
C TRP A 144 2.56 5.12 16.60
N LYS A 145 2.52 3.89 17.12
CA LYS A 145 3.69 3.01 17.20
C LYS A 145 3.86 2.17 15.94
N ASP A 146 5.09 1.75 15.68
CA ASP A 146 5.47 0.87 14.57
C ASP A 146 5.03 1.39 13.17
N VAL A 147 5.15 2.71 12.95
CA VAL A 147 4.64 3.42 11.76
C VAL A 147 5.09 2.83 10.42
N ARG A 148 6.30 2.25 10.39
CA ARG A 148 6.90 1.65 9.19
C ARG A 148 6.16 0.41 8.71
N ASN A 149 5.48 -0.30 9.62
CA ASN A 149 4.74 -1.53 9.35
C ASN A 149 3.22 -1.32 9.21
N ILE A 150 2.74 -0.09 9.42
CA ILE A 150 1.32 0.26 9.28
C ILE A 150 0.90 0.13 7.81
N ASP A 151 -0.17 -0.62 7.58
CA ASP A 151 -0.84 -0.76 6.29
C ASP A 151 -2.32 -0.45 6.48
N LEU A 152 -2.68 0.83 6.42
CA LEU A 152 -4.05 1.27 6.73
C LEU A 152 -5.10 0.60 5.85
N PRO A 153 -4.91 0.44 4.52
CA PRO A 153 -5.87 -0.29 3.70
C PRO A 153 -6.04 -1.73 4.16
N ALA A 154 -4.95 -2.44 4.48
CA ALA A 154 -5.05 -3.82 4.92
C ALA A 154 -5.67 -3.95 6.32
N MET A 155 -5.37 -3.04 7.25
CA MET A 155 -5.96 -3.02 8.59
C MET A 155 -7.44 -2.70 8.53
N THR A 156 -7.81 -1.64 7.80
CA THR A 156 -9.21 -1.22 7.61
C THR A 156 -10.04 -2.34 7.01
N MET A 157 -9.55 -2.99 5.94
CA MET A 157 -10.28 -4.08 5.29
C MET A 157 -10.45 -5.31 6.19
N LYS A 158 -9.53 -5.57 7.13
CA LYS A 158 -9.69 -6.66 8.12
C LYS A 158 -10.75 -6.35 9.17
N SER A 159 -10.88 -5.09 9.55
CA SER A 159 -11.87 -4.64 10.54
C SER A 159 -13.21 -4.22 9.93
N LYS A 160 -13.35 -4.26 8.60
CA LYS A 160 -14.53 -3.76 7.90
C LYS A 160 -15.72 -4.69 8.12
N GLN A 161 -16.83 -4.16 8.58
CA GLN A 161 -18.06 -4.91 8.81
C GLN A 161 -18.98 -4.93 7.58
N PRO A 162 -19.85 -5.95 7.43
CA PRO A 162 -20.87 -5.96 6.39
C PRO A 162 -21.80 -4.73 6.51
N GLY A 163 -22.00 -4.01 5.41
CA GLY A 163 -22.81 -2.78 5.37
C GLY A 163 -22.03 -1.48 5.49
N GLU A 164 -20.73 -1.52 5.80
CA GLU A 164 -19.90 -0.32 5.84
C GLU A 164 -19.61 0.24 4.43
N PRO A 165 -19.46 1.58 4.29
CA PRO A 165 -19.35 2.21 2.98
C PRO A 165 -18.22 1.64 2.11
N GLY A 166 -18.48 1.49 0.81
CA GLY A 166 -17.49 1.04 -0.18
C GLY A 166 -16.15 1.78 -0.10
N PRO A 167 -16.13 3.12 -0.02
CA PRO A 167 -14.89 3.91 0.05
C PRO A 167 -14.00 3.68 1.29
N LEU A 168 -14.53 3.10 2.38
CA LEU A 168 -13.75 2.77 3.58
C LEU A 168 -12.72 1.68 3.26
N GLY A 169 -11.44 1.99 3.51
CA GLY A 169 -10.27 1.17 3.19
C GLY A 169 -9.64 1.51 1.83
N ILE A 170 -10.19 2.49 1.10
CA ILE A 170 -9.66 2.96 -0.20
C ILE A 170 -9.39 4.46 -0.15
N LEU A 171 -10.39 5.28 0.18
CA LEU A 171 -10.29 6.75 0.18
C LEU A 171 -10.03 7.34 1.57
N TYR A 172 -10.59 6.68 2.58
CA TYR A 172 -10.34 6.94 4.00
C TYR A 172 -10.22 5.60 4.72
N PHE A 173 -9.61 5.62 5.89
CA PHE A 173 -9.19 4.42 6.59
C PHE A 173 -9.71 4.41 8.02
N ARG A 174 -9.54 3.30 8.71
CA ARG A 174 -9.79 3.17 10.15
C ARG A 174 -8.51 2.73 10.83
N TYR A 175 -8.17 3.38 11.93
CA TYR A 175 -7.06 3.00 12.79
C TYR A 175 -7.41 3.18 14.26
N ASN A 176 -7.39 2.07 15.00
CA ASN A 176 -7.59 2.02 16.45
C ASN A 176 -6.33 1.41 17.06
N GLU A 177 -5.69 2.07 18.03
CA GLU A 177 -4.44 1.60 18.66
C GLU A 177 -4.57 0.19 19.27
N VAL A 178 -5.75 -0.17 19.77
CA VAL A 178 -6.08 -1.52 20.30
C VAL A 178 -5.92 -2.62 19.24
N SER A 179 -5.92 -2.28 17.95
CA SER A 179 -5.70 -3.23 16.85
C SER A 179 -4.23 -3.44 16.49
N GLY A 180 -3.32 -2.56 16.97
CA GLY A 180 -1.88 -2.65 16.75
C GLY A 180 -1.16 -3.64 17.69
N ASP A 181 -1.73 -3.89 18.86
CA ASP A 181 -1.14 -4.71 19.94
C ASP A 181 -1.40 -6.22 19.80
N ARG A 182 -2.08 -6.64 18.71
CA ARG A 182 -2.29 -8.05 18.34
C ARG A 182 -1.31 -8.51 17.25
N ARG A 183 -0.02 -8.19 17.40
CA ARG A 183 1.06 -8.81 16.63
C ARG A 183 2.26 -9.14 17.50
#